data_AF-A0A2W5S135-F1
#
_entry.id   AF-A0A2W5S135-F1
#
_cell.length_a   1.000
_cell.length_b   1.000
_cell.length_c   1.000
_cell.angle_alpha   90.00
_cell.angle_beta   90.00
_cell.angle_gamma   90.00
#
_symmetry.space_group_name_H-M   'P 1'
#
loop_
_entity.id
_entity.type
_entity.pdbx_description
1 polymer ?
#
loop_
_entity_poly.entity_id
_entity_poly.type
_entity_poly.pdbx_seq_one_letter_code
_entity_poly.pdbx_strand_id
1 'polypeptide(L)' 'MKHRKGPIEPREDPGHATAERGVVLLDGPDGVAVTMTPDAAARTADSLYRAADEARSQRPSQNGSAPDPEG' A
#
# COMPACT_ATOMS: atom_id res chain seq x y z
N MET A 1 -25.10 2.06 -16.40
CA MET A 1 -24.14 2.94 -15.70
C MET A 1 -22.75 2.30 -15.84
N LYS A 2 -21.82 2.93 -16.55
CA LYS A 2 -20.46 2.39 -16.73
C LYS A 2 -19.57 3.01 -15.65
N HIS A 3 -19.25 2.28 -14.59
CA HIS A 3 -18.19 2.71 -13.68
C HIS A 3 -16.87 2.60 -14.45
N ARG A 4 -16.42 3.71 -15.03
CA ARG A 4 -15.01 3.85 -15.41
C ARG A 4 -14.23 3.83 -14.11
N LYS A 5 -13.76 2.64 -13.71
CA LYS A 5 -12.75 2.49 -12.68
C LYS A 5 -11.50 3.16 -13.25
N GLY A 6 -11.27 4.42 -12.88
CA GLY A 6 -9.97 5.04 -13.09
C GLY A 6 -8.89 4.20 -12.41
N PRO A 7 -7.61 4.36 -12.78
CA PRO A 7 -6.54 3.69 -12.06
C PRO A 7 -6.68 4.03 -10.58
N ILE A 8 -6.63 3.01 -9.72
CA ILE A 8 -6.62 3.21 -8.27
C ILE A 8 -5.28 3.88 -7.99
N GLU A 9 -5.29 5.20 -7.79
CA GLU A 9 -4.09 5.92 -7.40
C GLU A 9 -3.59 5.32 -6.07
N PRO A 10 -2.30 4.96 -5.96
CA PRO A 10 -1.75 4.49 -4.71
C PRO A 10 -1.89 5.57 -3.64
N ARG A 11 -2.40 5.20 -2.46
CA ARG A 11 -2.40 6.10 -1.31
C ARG A 11 -1.00 6.29 -0.75
N GLU A 12 -0.73 7.50 -0.24
CA GLU A 12 0.54 7.86 0.40
C GLU A 12 0.42 7.99 1.93
N ASP A 13 -0.80 8.12 2.43
CA ASP A 13 -1.13 8.16 3.84
C ASP A 13 -1.10 6.76 4.47
N PRO A 14 -0.40 6.58 5.61
CA PRO A 14 -0.29 5.29 6.28
C PRO A 14 -1.56 4.92 7.05
N GLY A 15 -1.77 3.62 7.25
CA GLY A 15 -2.71 3.15 8.28
C GLY A 15 -2.15 3.36 9.69
N HIS A 16 -3.03 3.44 10.69
CA HIS A 16 -2.68 3.60 12.10
C HIS A 16 -2.99 2.33 12.90
N ALA A 17 -2.05 1.87 13.72
CA ALA A 17 -2.24 0.67 14.54
C ALA A 17 -2.29 1.03 16.03
N THR A 18 -3.32 0.56 16.74
CA THR A 18 -3.50 0.76 18.19
C THR A 18 -3.68 -0.58 18.91
N ALA A 19 -3.19 -0.66 20.15
CA ALA A 19 -3.37 -1.83 21.00
C ALA A 19 -4.54 -1.59 21.97
N GLU A 20 -5.53 -2.48 21.94
CA GLU A 20 -6.71 -2.39 22.79
C GLU A 20 -7.12 -3.77 23.29
N ARG A 21 -7.26 -3.95 24.61
CA ARG A 21 -7.79 -5.17 25.24
C ARG A 21 -7.17 -6.49 24.73
N GLY A 22 -5.86 -6.49 24.44
CA GLY A 22 -5.13 -7.69 24.00
C GLY A 22 -5.22 -8.00 22.50
N VAL A 23 -5.83 -7.10 21.72
CA VAL A 23 -5.83 -7.14 20.26
C VAL A 23 -5.18 -5.88 19.68
N VAL A 24 -4.86 -5.94 18.40
CA VAL A 24 -4.38 -4.79 17.62
C VAL A 24 -5.48 -4.40 16.65
N LEU A 25 -5.83 -3.11 16.63
CA LEU A 25 -6.68 -2.51 15.61
C LEU A 25 -5.78 -1.84 14.58
N LEU A 26 -5.99 -2.11 13.30
CA LEU A 26 -5.35 -1.42 12.19
C LEU A 26 -6.40 -0.64 11.42
N ASP A 27 -6.38 0.67 11.57
CA ASP A 27 -7.28 1.60 10.89
C ASP A 27 -6.64 2.05 9.58
N GLY A 28 -7.31 1.73 8.47
CA GLY A 28 -7.01 2.29 7.17
C GLY A 28 -7.55 3.72 7.06
N PRO A 29 -6.95 4.58 6.23
CA PRO A 29 -7.36 5.98 6.13
C PRO A 29 -8.77 6.25 5.58
N ASP A 30 -9.49 5.22 5.08
CA ASP A 30 -10.93 5.29 4.77
C ASP A 30 -11.83 4.80 5.92
N GLY A 31 -11.28 4.57 7.11
CA GLY A 31 -12.00 4.00 8.24
C GLY A 31 -12.25 2.50 8.15
N VAL A 32 -11.52 1.79 7.28
CA VAL A 32 -11.53 0.32 7.26
C VAL A 32 -10.64 -0.18 8.40
N ALA A 33 -11.25 -0.68 9.47
CA ALA A 33 -10.55 -1.24 10.61
C ALA A 33 -10.42 -2.77 10.50
N VAL A 34 -9.23 -3.30 10.79
CA VAL A 34 -9.00 -4.74 10.94
C VAL A 34 -8.55 -5.03 12.36
N THR A 35 -9.22 -5.96 13.04
CA THR A 35 -8.78 -6.47 14.35
C THR A 35 -7.90 -7.70 14.17
N MET A 36 -6.74 -7.70 14.81
CA MET A 36 -5.72 -8.74 14.71
C MET A 36 -5.27 -9.19 16.09
N THR A 37 -4.82 -10.44 16.22
CA THR A 37 -4.02 -10.83 17.38
C THR A 37 -2.64 -10.15 17.31
N PRO A 38 -1.92 -9.99 18.43
CA PRO A 38 -0.59 -9.39 18.44
C PRO A 38 0.38 -10.07 17.45
N ASP A 39 0.42 -11.40 17.44
CA ASP A 39 1.31 -12.16 16.55
C ASP A 39 0.94 -12.00 15.08
N ALA A 40 -0.35 -11.91 14.76
CA ALA A 40 -0.80 -11.68 13.40
C ALA A 40 -0.41 -10.27 12.93
N ALA A 41 -0.59 -9.26 13.79
CA ALA A 41 -0.19 -7.88 13.49
C ALA A 41 1.33 -7.77 13.22
N ALA A 42 2.16 -8.43 14.04
CA ALA A 42 3.61 -8.44 13.85
C ALA A 42 4.03 -9.06 12.50
N ARG A 43 3.42 -10.19 12.12
CA ARG A 43 3.69 -10.82 10.82
C ARG A 43 3.20 -9.98 9.65
N THR A 44 2.07 -9.30 9.80
CA THR A 44 1.56 -8.38 8.77
C THR A 44 2.49 -7.19 8.60
N ALA A 45 3.00 -6.61 9.68
CA ALA A 45 3.95 -5.50 9.61
C ALA A 45 5.24 -5.91 8.86
N ASP A 46 5.79 -7.09 9.16
CA ASP A 46 6.95 -7.63 8.44
C ASP A 46 6.67 -7.82 6.94
N SER A 47 5.54 -8.46 6.62
CA SER A 47 5.12 -8.69 5.23
C SER A 47 4.95 -7.37 4.47
N LEU A 48 4.30 -6.36 5.08
CA LEU A 48 4.12 -5.04 4.48
C LEU A 48 5.45 -4.32 4.26
N TYR A 49 6.38 -4.39 5.22
CA TYR A 49 7.70 -3.78 5.09
C TYR A 49 8.48 -4.40 3.92
N ARG A 50 8.49 -5.72 3.82
CA ARG A 50 9.17 -6.46 2.74
C ARG A 50 8.54 -6.16 1.38
N ALA A 51 7.20 -6.13 1.30
CA ALA A 51 6.50 -5.77 0.07
C ALA A 51 6.79 -4.34 -0.36
N ALA A 52 6.90 -3.39 0.59
CA ALA A 52 7.26 -2.01 0.30
C ALA A 52 8.70 -1.89 -0.27
N ASP A 53 9.65 -2.66 0.27
CA ASP A 53 11.03 -2.70 -0.22
C ASP A 53 11.11 -3.29 -1.65
N GLU A 54 10.40 -4.39 -1.88
CA GLU A 54 10.28 -5.00 -3.20
C GLU A 54 9.68 -4.01 -4.21
N ALA A 55 8.58 -3.35 -3.85
CA ALA A 55 7.93 -2.36 -4.71
C ALA A 55 8.82 -1.15 -5.06
N ARG A 56 9.68 -0.70 -4.12
CA ARG A 56 10.67 0.35 -4.40
C ARG A 56 11.70 -0.11 -5.42
N SER A 57 12.14 -1.36 -5.31
CA SER A 57 13.11 -1.96 -6.23
C SER A 57 12.53 -2.21 -7.63
N GLN A 58 11.21 -2.37 -7.73
CA GLN A 58 10.50 -2.57 -9.00
C GLN A 58 10.27 -1.27 -9.80
N ARG A 59 10.38 -0.08 -9.18
CA ARG A 59 10.14 1.19 -9.90
C ARG A 59 11.14 1.30 -11.05
N PRO A 60 10.68 1.29 -12.32
CA PRO A 60 11.58 1.53 -13.44
C PRO A 60 12.16 2.92 -13.28
N SER A 61 13.47 3.06 -13.47
CA SER A 61 14.05 4.37 -13.78
C SER A 61 13.25 4.96 -14.95
N GLN A 62 12.61 6.10 -14.75
CA GLN A 62 11.80 6.80 -15.75
C GLN A 62 12.69 7.36 -16.89
N ASN A 63 13.43 6.51 -17.58
CA ASN A 63 14.29 6.90 -18.69
C ASN A 63 14.13 5.88 -19.84
N GLY A 64 13.47 6.32 -20.90
CA GLY A 64 13.17 5.56 -22.12
C GLY A 64 11.66 5.33 -22.23
N SER A 65 10.88 6.10 -22.97
CA SER A 65 11.09 6.41 -24.39
C SER A 65 10.22 7.61 -24.79
N ALA A 66 10.82 8.73 -25.17
CA ALA A 66 10.22 9.59 -26.18
C ALA A 66 10.72 9.01 -27.51
N PRO A 67 9.85 8.48 -28.40
CA PRO A 67 10.27 8.25 -29.78
C PRO A 67 10.55 9.63 -30.39
N ASP A 68 11.74 9.77 -30.98
CA ASP A 68 12.12 10.94 -31.75
C ASP A 68 11.04 11.26 -32.80
N PRO A 69 10.60 12.52 -32.96
CA PRO A 69 9.78 12.89 -34.09
C PRO A 69 10.65 12.85 -35.35
N GLU A 70 10.51 11.79 -36.16
CA GLU A 70 11.04 11.78 -37.52
C GLU A 70 10.39 12.93 -38.31
N GLY A 71 11.25 13.77 -38.89
CA GLY A 71 10.90 14.84 -39.82
C GLY A 71 10.88 14.39 -41.27
#